data_AF-A0AAP8T293-F1
#
_entry.id   AF-A0AAP8T293-F1
#
_cell.length_a   1.000
_cell.length_b   1.000
_cell.length_c   1.000
_cell.angle_alpha   90.00
_cell.angle_beta   90.00
_cell.angle_gamma   90.00
#
_symmetry.space_group_name_H-M   'P 1'
#
loop_
_entity.id
_entity.type
_entity.pdbx_description
1 polymer ?
#
loop_
_entity_poly.entity_id
_entity_poly.type
_entity_poly.pdbx_seq_one_letter_code
_entity_poly.pdbx_strand_id
1 'polypeptide(L)'
;LLMSTQSSVYPGSEPASPQVWRADSFYVMAEWVMRGLGWAWLPRHVVQYPAYQNLMVELTSEWTPPALIVELVWRRDEPLGPAARWLAER
;
A
#
# COMPACT_ATOMS: atom_id res chain seq x y z
N LEU A 1 21.33 10.44 -4.91
CA LEU A 1 20.35 10.72 -5.99
C LEU A 1 18.98 10.76 -5.36
N LEU A 2 18.43 11.94 -5.09
CA LEU A 2 17.03 12.10 -4.68
C LEU A 2 16.20 12.14 -5.97
N MET A 3 15.63 11.00 -6.36
CA MET A 3 14.67 10.99 -7.45
C MET A 3 13.36 11.59 -6.92
N SER A 4 12.96 12.73 -7.48
CA SER A 4 11.59 13.22 -7.35
C SER A 4 10.69 12.25 -8.11
N THR A 5 10.12 11.27 -7.41
CA THR A 5 9.08 10.42 -7.99
C THR A 5 7.88 11.29 -8.25
N GLN A 6 7.43 11.29 -9.52
CA GLN A 6 6.20 11.90 -10.01
C GLN A 6 5.12 11.87 -8.93
N SER A 7 4.59 13.03 -8.57
CA SER A 7 3.61 13.19 -7.51
C SER A 7 2.36 12.38 -7.84
N SER A 8 2.27 11.16 -7.31
CA SER A 8 1.02 10.43 -7.19
C SER A 8 0.20 11.16 -6.13
N VAL A 9 -0.53 12.18 -6.57
CA VAL A 9 -1.41 12.96 -5.71
C VAL A 9 -2.68 12.13 -5.53
N TYR A 10 -2.66 11.28 -4.51
CA TYR A 10 -3.92 10.77 -3.97
C TYR A 10 -4.63 11.93 -3.25
N PRO A 11 -5.96 12.08 -3.37
CA PRO A 11 -6.69 13.03 -2.54
C PRO A 11 -6.36 12.79 -1.07
N GLY A 12 -5.82 13.80 -0.38
CA GLY A 12 -5.33 13.70 1.00
C GLY A 12 -3.85 13.29 1.15
N SER A 13 -3.06 13.28 0.08
CA SER A 13 -1.60 13.09 0.14
C SER A 13 -0.84 14.34 0.61
N GLU A 14 -1.48 15.24 1.35
CA GLU A 14 -0.80 16.42 1.88
C GLU A 14 0.21 15.98 2.94
N PRO A 15 1.45 16.51 2.89
CA PRO A 15 2.48 16.13 3.83
C PRO A 15 2.11 16.63 5.22
N ALA A 16 1.87 15.70 6.17
CA ALA A 16 1.61 16.05 7.56
C ALA A 16 2.86 16.59 8.32
N SER A 17 4.02 16.59 7.67
CA SER A 17 5.31 17.00 8.23
C SER A 17 6.18 17.65 7.15
N PRO A 18 7.06 18.62 7.49
CA PRO A 18 8.04 19.17 6.56
C PRO A 18 9.12 18.15 6.14
N GLN A 19 9.29 17.07 6.91
CA GLN A 19 10.22 15.98 6.59
C GLN A 19 9.43 14.78 6.08
N VAL A 20 9.49 14.55 4.77
CA VAL A 20 8.83 13.43 4.11
C VAL A 20 9.82 12.58 3.34
N TRP A 21 9.67 11.27 3.45
CA TRP A 21 10.28 10.30 2.56
C TRP A 21 9.19 9.69 1.68
N ARG A 22 9.59 9.19 0.50
CA ARG A 22 8.68 8.58 -0.47
C ARG A 22 9.32 7.31 -1.02
N ALA A 23 8.49 6.31 -1.27
CA ALA A 23 8.86 5.12 -2.02
C ALA A 23 7.75 4.80 -3.04
N ASP A 24 8.09 4.00 -4.04
CA ASP A 24 7.20 3.51 -5.09
C ASP A 24 6.48 2.21 -4.71
N SER A 25 6.76 1.64 -3.53
CA SER A 25 6.21 0.37 -3.07
C SER A 25 5.89 0.40 -1.58
N PHE A 26 4.69 -0.07 -1.22
CA PHE A 26 4.30 -0.25 0.18
C PHE A 26 5.23 -1.20 0.96
N TYR A 27 5.82 -2.18 0.29
CA TYR A 27 6.78 -3.09 0.92
C TYR A 27 8.09 -2.38 1.27
N VAL A 28 8.58 -1.49 0.41
CA VAL A 28 9.77 -0.67 0.72
C VAL A 28 9.49 0.25 1.90
N MET A 29 8.30 0.88 1.92
CA MET A 29 7.88 1.71 3.05
C MET A 29 7.81 0.89 4.35
N ALA A 30 7.27 -0.33 4.31
CA ALA A 30 7.22 -1.24 5.45
C ALA A 30 8.62 -1.59 5.98
N GLU A 31 9.56 -1.92 5.09
CA GLU A 31 10.96 -2.20 5.45
C GLU A 31 11.65 -1.01 6.13
N TRP A 32 11.32 0.22 5.71
CA TRP A 32 11.86 1.44 6.29
C TRP A 32 11.29 1.72 7.67
N VAL A 33 9.96 1.64 7.82
CA VAL A 33 9.29 1.80 9.12
C VAL A 33 9.80 0.76 10.11
N MET A 34 9.94 -0.51 9.69
CA MET A 34 10.49 -1.59 10.51
C MET A 34 11.92 -1.29 11.01
N ARG A 35 12.72 -0.55 10.23
CA ARG A 35 14.08 -0.12 10.59
C ARG A 35 14.13 1.20 11.37
N GLY A 36 12.98 1.73 11.76
CA GLY A 36 12.87 2.95 12.57
C GLY A 36 12.84 4.24 11.77
N LEU A 37 12.61 4.19 10.45
CA LEU A 37 12.45 5.40 9.64
C LEU A 37 11.02 5.96 9.76
N GLY A 38 10.74 6.63 10.88
CA GLY A 38 9.49 7.36 11.10
C GLY A 38 8.23 6.49 11.02
N TRP A 39 7.18 7.03 10.40
CA TRP A 39 5.87 6.40 10.25
C TRP A 39 5.37 6.55 8.81
N ALA A 40 4.46 5.68 8.40
CA ALA A 40 3.81 5.78 7.09
C ALA A 40 2.42 5.15 7.07
N TRP A 41 1.67 5.54 6.05
CA TRP A 41 0.41 4.91 5.68
C TRP A 41 0.68 3.60 4.94
N LEU A 42 0.32 2.48 5.57
CA LEU A 42 0.47 1.15 5.00
C LEU A 42 -0.90 0.44 4.91
N PRO A 43 -1.20 -0.26 3.82
CA PRO A 43 -2.36 -1.13 3.75
C PRO A 43 -2.29 -2.22 4.82
N ARG A 44 -3.41 -2.52 5.47
CA ARG A 44 -3.46 -3.54 6.55
C ARG A 44 -2.91 -4.89 6.10
N HIS A 45 -3.19 -5.32 4.86
CA HIS A 45 -2.70 -6.58 4.33
C HIS A 45 -1.16 -6.65 4.26
N VAL A 46 -0.46 -5.51 4.09
CA VAL A 46 1.00 -5.47 4.09
C VAL A 46 1.52 -5.70 5.50
N VAL A 47 1.01 -4.98 6.49
CA VAL A 47 1.46 -5.10 7.90
C VAL A 47 1.11 -6.47 8.51
N GLN A 48 0.05 -7.11 8.00
CA GLN A 48 -0.36 -8.47 8.39
C GLN A 48 0.50 -9.57 7.77
N TYR A 49 1.40 -9.25 6.84
CA TYR A 49 2.28 -10.25 6.24
C TYR A 49 3.17 -10.87 7.33
N PRO A 50 3.41 -12.20 7.30
CA PRO A 50 4.15 -12.88 8.37
C PRO A 50 5.53 -12.27 8.68
N ALA A 51 6.20 -11.69 7.68
CA ALA A 51 7.49 -11.05 7.85
C ALA A 51 7.44 -9.74 8.68
N TYR A 52 6.28 -9.08 8.75
CA TYR A 52 6.10 -7.80 9.44
C TYR A 52 5.19 -7.90 10.67
N GLN A 53 4.57 -9.05 10.88
CA GLN A 53 3.62 -9.26 11.94
C GLN A 53 4.26 -8.97 13.31
N ASN A 54 3.60 -8.12 14.09
CA ASN A 54 4.04 -7.68 15.42
C ASN A 54 5.35 -6.86 15.43
N LEU A 55 5.85 -6.39 14.28
CA LEU A 55 7.04 -5.52 14.20
C LEU A 55 6.69 -4.03 14.14
N MET A 56 5.41 -3.69 14.06
CA MET A 56 4.91 -2.32 13.91
C MET A 56 3.66 -2.13 14.79
N VAL A 57 3.35 -0.88 15.12
CA VAL A 57 2.13 -0.49 15.84
C VAL A 57 1.27 0.41 14.95
N GLU A 58 -0.04 0.17 14.93
CA GLU A 58 -1.00 1.04 14.24
C GLU A 58 -1.16 2.34 15.03
N LEU A 59 -0.97 3.48 14.36
CA LEU A 59 -1.16 4.81 14.96
C LEU A 59 -2.59 5.29 14.69
N THR A 60 -3.19 5.92 15.70
CA THR A 60 -4.49 6.60 15.54
C THR A 60 -4.31 7.90 14.77
N SER A 61 -5.16 8.13 13.78
CA SER A 61 -5.17 9.36 12.98
C SER A 61 -6.60 9.82 12.75
N GLU A 62 -6.79 11.14 12.78
CA GLU A 62 -8.08 11.77 12.44
C GLU A 62 -8.38 11.73 10.95
N TRP A 63 -7.33 11.59 10.12
CA TRP A 63 -7.47 11.40 8.69
C TRP A 63 -7.47 9.92 8.33
N THR A 64 -8.36 9.53 7.41
CA THR A 64 -8.47 8.15 6.89
C THR A 64 -8.15 8.16 5.40
N PRO A 65 -7.21 7.32 4.92
CA PRO A 65 -6.94 7.21 3.50
C PRO A 65 -8.16 6.65 2.74
N PRO A 66 -8.35 7.04 1.47
CA PRO A 66 -9.39 6.45 0.64
C PRO A 66 -9.17 4.94 0.50
N ALA A 67 -10.26 4.20 0.30
CA ALA A 67 -10.19 2.77 0.10
C ALA A 67 -9.34 2.42 -1.14
N LEU A 68 -8.44 1.45 -0.99
CA LEU A 68 -7.71 0.87 -2.12
C LEU A 68 -8.64 -0.09 -2.86
N ILE A 69 -9.12 0.34 -4.02
CA ILE A 69 -9.97 -0.49 -4.89
C ILE A 69 -9.08 -1.51 -5.58
N VAL A 70 -9.45 -2.78 -5.48
CA VAL A 70 -8.81 -3.90 -6.17
C VAL A 70 -9.80 -4.43 -7.20
N GLU A 71 -9.38 -4.51 -8.45
CA GLU A 71 -10.18 -5.04 -9.56
C GLU A 71 -9.54 -6.30 -10.14
N LEU A 72 -10.35 -7.30 -10.44
CA LEU A 72 -9.91 -8.47 -11.20
C LEU A 72 -9.96 -8.13 -12.69
N VAL A 73 -8.83 -8.23 -13.37
CA VAL A 73 -8.71 -7.97 -14.81
C VAL A 73 -8.23 -9.21 -15.56
N TRP A 74 -8.88 -9.50 -16.69
CA TRP A 74 -8.52 -10.61 -17.57
C TRP A 74 -8.72 -10.23 -19.04
N ARG A 75 -8.12 -11.05 -19.93
CA ARG A 75 -8.25 -10.91 -21.37
C ARG A 75 -9.69 -11.18 -21.81
N ARG A 76 -10.28 -10.27 -22.60
CA ARG A 76 -11.66 -10.43 -23.08
C ARG A 76 -11.81 -11.56 -24.10
N ASP A 77 -10.74 -11.88 -24.82
CA ASP A 77 -10.70 -12.88 -25.87
C ASP A 77 -10.38 -14.29 -25.36
N GLU A 78 -10.14 -14.44 -24.05
CA GLU A 78 -9.80 -15.72 -23.44
C GLU A 78 -10.87 -16.10 -22.40
N PRO A 79 -11.46 -17.32 -22.48
CA PRO A 79 -12.41 -17.74 -21.47
C PRO A 79 -11.70 -17.86 -20.12
N LEU A 80 -12.32 -17.34 -19.07
CA LEU A 80 -11.82 -17.50 -17.71
C LEU A 80 -11.62 -18.99 -17.40
N GLY A 81 -10.37 -19.37 -17.14
CA GLY A 81 -10.03 -20.70 -16.66
C GLY A 81 -10.71 -20.99 -15.31
N PRO A 82 -10.74 -22.27 -14.88
CA PRO A 82 -11.40 -22.65 -13.63
C PRO A 82 -10.86 -21.89 -12.40
N ALA A 83 -9.55 -21.62 -12.34
CA ALA A 83 -8.95 -20.85 -11.25
C ALA A 83 -9.38 -19.38 -11.26
N ALA A 84 -9.45 -18.75 -12.44
CA ALA A 84 -9.84 -17.35 -12.56
C ALA A 84 -11.34 -17.14 -12.28
N ARG A 85 -12.19 -18.10 -12.68
CA ARG A 85 -13.62 -18.14 -12.28
C ARG A 85 -13.79 -18.26 -10.77
N TRP A 86 -13.06 -19.19 -10.14
CA TRP A 86 -13.09 -19.35 -8.69
C TRP A 86 -12.68 -18.07 -7.95
N LEU A 87 -11.69 -17.33 -8.48
CA LEU A 87 -11.25 -16.06 -7.92
C LEU A 87 -12.28 -14.94 -8.13
N ALA A 88 -13.01 -14.94 -9.24
CA ALA A 88 -14.03 -13.94 -9.54
C ALA A 88 -15.32 -14.11 -8.72
N GLU A 89 -15.58 -15.31 -8.21
CA GLU A 89 -16.78 -15.65 -7.42
C GLU A 89 -16.61 -15.40 -5.91
N ARG A 90 -15.43 -14.99 -5.46
CA ARG A 90 -15.06 -14.80 -4.04
C ARG A 90 -14.65 -13.36 -3.76
#